data_AF-A0A9D5YIA5-F1
#
_entry.id   AF-A0A9D5YIA5-F1
#
_cell.length_a   1.000
_cell.length_b   1.000
_cell.length_c   1.000
_cell.angle_alpha   90.00
_cell.angle_beta   90.00
_cell.angle_gamma   90.00
#
_symmetry.space_group_name_H-M   'P 1'
#
loop_
_entity.id
_entity.type
_entity.pdbx_description
1 polymer ?
#
loop_
_entity_poly.entity_id
_entity_poly.type
_entity_poly.pdbx_seq_one_letter_code
_entity_poly.pdbx_strand_id
1 'polypeptide(L)'
;MLIYLQMIETSEEKSKFEIVYTQYKDYMYRVAFAILNNPQDAEDAVHYAFVKIAENIKKINEPVCLKTKGFIVTIVRNRAIDVYRKK
;
A
#
# COMPACT_ATOMS: atom_id res chain seq x y z
N MET A 1 10.85 -0.25 3.59
CA MET A 1 10.95 1.16 3.14
C MET A 1 11.98 1.32 2.02
N LEU A 2 13.27 1.02 2.25
CA LEU A 2 14.34 1.19 1.24
C LEU A 2 14.06 0.54 -0.12
N ILE A 3 13.52 -0.69 -0.12
CA ILE A 3 13.20 -1.44 -1.35
C ILE A 3 12.21 -0.69 -2.26
N TYR A 4 11.24 0.02 -1.68
CA TYR A 4 10.26 0.77 -2.47
C TYR A 4 10.86 2.03 -3.10
N LEU A 5 11.74 2.73 -2.38
CA LEU A 5 12.36 3.96 -2.87
C LEU A 5 13.31 3.73 -4.05
N GLN A 6 13.87 2.51 -4.19
CA GLN A 6 14.67 2.12 -5.34
C GLN A 6 13.84 2.03 -6.64
N MET A 7 12.53 1.86 -6.53
CA MET A 7 11.61 1.81 -7.68
C MET A 7 11.20 3.20 -8.17
N ILE A 8 11.60 4.25 -7.46
CA ILE A 8 11.16 5.64 -7.71
C ILE A 8 12.37 6.45 -8.17
N GLU A 9 12.20 7.19 -9.27
CA GLU A 9 13.30 7.89 -9.93
C GLU A 9 13.61 9.23 -9.24
N THR A 10 12.57 10.04 -9.01
CA THR A 10 12.75 11.43 -8.55
C THR A 10 12.66 11.58 -7.02
N SER A 11 13.39 12.55 -6.47
CA SER A 11 13.34 12.86 -5.04
C SER A 11 11.96 13.34 -4.59
N GLU A 12 11.23 14.04 -5.45
CA GLU A 12 9.87 14.53 -5.18
C GLU A 12 8.87 13.37 -5.02
N GLU A 13 8.93 12.38 -5.92
CA GLU A 13 8.11 11.18 -5.82
C GLU A 13 8.48 10.31 -4.63
N LYS A 14 9.77 10.24 -4.27
CA LYS A 14 10.23 9.53 -3.07
C LYS A 14 9.64 10.14 -1.80
N SER A 15 9.70 11.46 -1.68
CA SER A 15 9.07 12.19 -0.57
C SER A 15 7.56 11.96 -0.53
N LYS A 16 6.89 12.02 -1.69
CA LYS A 16 5.46 11.72 -1.79
C LYS A 16 5.13 10.30 -1.32
N PHE A 17 5.92 9.32 -1.75
CA PHE A 17 5.76 7.93 -1.34
C PHE A 17 5.99 7.75 0.16
N GLU A 18 6.98 8.42 0.73
CA GLU A 18 7.28 8.35 2.17
C GLU A 18 6.11 8.88 3.02
N ILE A 19 5.47 9.97 2.58
CA ILE A 19 4.24 10.48 3.21
C ILE A 19 3.13 9.44 3.14
N VAL A 20 2.90 8.84 1.96
CA VAL A 20 1.89 7.77 1.78
C VAL A 20 2.19 6.57 2.67
N TYR A 21 3.45 6.13 2.71
CA TYR A 21 3.88 4.99 3.50
C TYR A 21 3.61 5.20 4.98
N THR A 22 4.08 6.33 5.51
CA THR A 22 3.93 6.68 6.93
C THR A 22 2.46 6.86 7.30
N GLN A 23 1.66 7.48 6.44
CA GLN A 23 0.27 7.77 6.72
C GLN A 23 -0.62 6.51 6.70
N TYR A 24 -0.35 5.55 5.82
CA TYR A 24 -1.29 4.46 5.54
C TYR A 24 -0.82 3.07 5.93
N LYS A 25 0.46 2.83 6.25
CA LYS A 25 0.98 1.48 6.56
C LYS A 25 0.15 0.76 7.62
N ASP A 26 -0.05 1.36 8.78
CA ASP A 26 -0.77 0.73 9.90
C ASP A 26 -2.24 0.53 9.57
N TYR A 27 -2.84 1.47 8.82
CA TYR A 27 -4.22 1.37 8.40
C TYR A 27 -4.43 0.23 7.40
N MET A 28 -3.54 0.10 6.41
CA MET A 28 -3.56 -0.99 5.43
C MET A 28 -3.37 -2.34 6.13
N TYR A 29 -2.48 -2.42 7.11
CA TYR A 29 -2.28 -3.63 7.92
C TYR A 29 -3.56 -4.04 8.64
N ARG A 30 -4.23 -3.10 9.34
CA ARG A 30 -5.50 -3.37 10.02
C ARG A 30 -6.58 -3.87 9.05
N VAL A 31 -6.66 -3.28 7.86
CA VAL A 31 -7.62 -3.71 6.81
C VAL A 31 -7.31 -5.13 6.32
N ALA A 32 -6.04 -5.43 6.03
CA ALA A 32 -5.63 -6.75 5.56
C ALA A 32 -5.83 -7.81 6.65
N PHE A 33 -5.42 -7.51 7.88
CA PHE A 33 -5.52 -8.40 9.03
C PHE A 33 -6.98 -8.75 9.35
N ALA A 34 -7.90 -7.79 9.28
CA ALA A 34 -9.32 -8.03 9.50
C ALA A 34 -9.95 -9.00 8.49
N ILE A 35 -9.33 -9.20 7.32
CA ILE A 35 -9.81 -10.14 6.28
C ILE A 35 -9.09 -11.49 6.41
N LEU A 36 -7.78 -11.46 6.63
CA LEU A 36 -6.93 -12.65 6.57
C LEU A 36 -6.78 -13.38 7.90
N ASN A 37 -6.97 -12.68 9.04
CA ASN A 37 -6.72 -13.17 10.40
C ASN A 37 -5.38 -13.91 10.57
N ASN A 38 -4.39 -13.55 9.74
CA ASN A 38 -3.05 -14.10 9.77
C ASN A 38 -2.05 -12.94 9.63
N PRO A 39 -1.13 -12.75 10.59
CA PRO A 39 -0.18 -11.65 10.56
C PRO A 39 0.70 -11.64 9.31
N GLN A 40 1.24 -12.80 8.93
CA GLN A 40 2.17 -12.93 7.81
C GLN A 40 1.48 -12.60 6.48
N ASP A 41 0.30 -13.17 6.23
CA ASP A 41 -0.44 -12.87 5.01
C ASP A 41 -0.88 -11.39 4.96
N ALA A 42 -1.19 -10.80 6.11
CA ALA A 42 -1.55 -9.38 6.19
C ALA A 42 -0.35 -8.48 5.85
N GLU A 43 0.84 -8.77 6.38
CA GLU A 43 2.07 -8.07 6.02
C GLU A 43 2.39 -8.21 4.52
N ASP A 44 2.25 -9.43 3.97
CA ASP A 44 2.48 -9.69 2.55
C ASP A 44 1.49 -8.93 1.65
N ALA A 45 0.22 -8.84 2.05
CA ALA A 45 -0.78 -8.05 1.33
C ALA A 45 -0.46 -6.54 1.35
N VAL A 46 -0.01 -6.02 2.48
CA VAL A 46 0.44 -4.63 2.62
C VAL A 46 1.68 -4.36 1.77
N HIS A 47 2.66 -5.27 1.81
CA HIS A 47 3.86 -5.18 1.00
C HIS A 47 3.52 -5.13 -0.49
N TYR A 48 2.69 -6.06 -0.97
CA TYR A 48 2.20 -6.08 -2.35
C TYR A 48 1.56 -4.75 -2.74
N ALA A 49 0.71 -4.20 -1.86
CA ALA A 49 0.04 -2.94 -2.13
C ALA A 49 1.04 -1.77 -2.22
N PHE A 50 2.06 -1.72 -1.37
CA PHE A 50 3.10 -0.68 -1.45
C PHE A 50 3.96 -0.79 -2.70
N VAL A 51 4.26 -1.99 -3.19
CA VAL A 51 4.91 -2.18 -4.50
C VAL A 51 4.05 -1.56 -5.61
N LYS A 52 2.75 -1.86 -5.64
CA LYS A 52 1.81 -1.28 -6.63
C LYS A 52 1.68 0.23 -6.53
N ILE A 53 1.71 0.77 -5.31
CA ILE A 53 1.70 2.22 -5.07
C ILE A 53 2.99 2.86 -5.59
N ALA A 54 4.16 2.26 -5.32
CA ALA A 54 5.45 2.77 -5.81
C ALA A 54 5.49 2.80 -7.35
N GLU A 55 5.05 1.72 -8.01
CA GLU A 55 4.92 1.63 -9.47
C GLU A 55 4.00 2.71 -10.07
N ASN A 56 3.02 3.20 -9.30
CA ASN A 56 2.00 4.15 -9.75
C ASN A 56 2.08 5.50 -9.04
N ILE A 57 3.21 5.83 -8.40
CA ILE A 57 3.36 7.05 -7.60
C ILE A 57 3.12 8.32 -8.42
N LYS A 58 3.48 8.29 -9.71
CA LYS A 58 3.22 9.33 -10.72
C LYS A 58 1.74 9.70 -10.86
N LYS A 59 0.82 8.77 -10.56
CA LYS A 59 -0.64 8.97 -10.65
C LYS A 59 -1.24 9.54 -9.36
N ILE A 60 -0.47 9.55 -8.28
CA ILE A 60 -0.88 10.13 -6.99
C ILE A 60 -0.47 11.60 -7.02
N ASN A 61 -1.45 12.49 -7.18
CA ASN A 61 -1.20 13.93 -7.13
C ASN A 61 -0.97 14.37 -5.68
N GLU A 62 -1.99 14.18 -4.84
CA GLU A 62 -1.96 14.49 -3.40
C GLU A 62 -1.79 13.20 -2.58
N PRO A 63 -0.73 13.09 -1.75
CA PRO A 63 -0.47 11.89 -0.97
C PRO A 63 -1.53 11.66 0.12
N VAL A 64 -2.12 12.74 0.65
CA VAL A 64 -3.11 12.68 1.73
C VAL A 64 -4.41 13.33 1.28
N CYS A 65 -5.27 12.54 0.65
CA CYS A 65 -6.64 12.94 0.32
C CYS A 65 -7.56 11.71 0.27
N LEU A 66 -8.87 11.95 0.23
CA LEU A 66 -9.88 10.87 0.20
C LEU A 66 -9.70 9.95 -1.02
N LYS A 67 -9.31 10.51 -2.17
CA LYS A 67 -9.06 9.74 -3.40
C LYS A 67 -7.88 8.78 -3.23
N THR A 68 -6.76 9.26 -2.69
CA THR A 68 -5.57 8.44 -2.43
C THR A 68 -5.83 7.38 -1.38
N LYS A 69 -6.54 7.73 -0.30
CA LYS A 69 -6.98 6.75 0.70
C LYS A 69 -7.84 5.64 0.07
N GLY A 70 -8.82 6.01 -0.75
CA GLY A 70 -9.68 5.05 -1.46
C GLY A 70 -8.86 4.10 -2.34
N PHE A 71 -7.97 4.66 -3.18
CA PHE A 71 -7.08 3.89 -4.04
C PHE A 71 -6.24 2.87 -3.27
N ILE A 72 -5.59 3.31 -2.19
CA ILE A 72 -4.74 2.46 -1.34
C ILE A 72 -5.55 1.32 -0.69
N VAL A 73 -6.70 1.65 -0.12
CA VAL A 73 -7.59 0.66 0.51
C VAL A 73 -8.09 -0.37 -0.49
N THR A 74 -8.46 0.07 -1.69
CA THR A 74 -8.89 -0.84 -2.77
C THR A 74 -7.81 -1.85 -3.10
N ILE A 75 -6.55 -1.43 -3.25
CA ILE A 75 -5.45 -2.35 -3.58
C ILE A 75 -5.25 -3.40 -2.49
N VAL A 76 -5.08 -2.96 -1.22
CA VAL A 76 -4.79 -3.90 -0.12
C VAL A 76 -5.98 -4.83 0.17
N ARG A 77 -7.21 -4.31 0.11
CA ARG A 77 -8.43 -5.12 0.32
C ARG A 77 -8.59 -6.17 -0.77
N ASN A 78 -8.43 -5.79 -2.04
CA ASN A 78 -8.53 -6.74 -3.15
C ASN A 78 -7.47 -7.84 -3.01
N ARG A 79 -6.22 -7.46 -2.70
CA ARG A 79 -5.15 -8.44 -2.48
C ARG A 79 -5.47 -9.38 -1.32
N ALA A 80 -5.96 -8.86 -0.20
CA ALA A 80 -6.33 -9.68 0.96
C ALA A 80 -7.48 -10.66 0.63
N ILE A 81 -8.49 -10.21 -0.12
CA ILE A 81 -9.59 -11.08 -0.58
C ILE A 81 -9.07 -12.18 -1.50
N ASP A 82 -8.17 -11.86 -2.43
CA ASP A 82 -7.59 -12.85 -3.34
C ASP A 82 -6.76 -13.91 -2.61
N VAL A 83 -6.00 -13.51 -1.59
CA VAL A 83 -5.25 -14.45 -0.74
C VAL A 83 -6.22 -15.31 0.08
N TYR A 84 -7.25 -14.70 0.68
CA TYR A 84 -8.28 -15.42 1.44
C TYR A 84 -8.97 -16.50 0.60
N ARG A 85 -9.31 -16.20 -0.66
CA ARG A 85 -9.98 -17.14 -1.57
C ARG A 85 -9.11 -18.31 -2.06
N LYS A 86 -7.78 -18.19 -1.95
CA LYS A 86 -6.83 -19.21 -2.37
C LYS A 86 -6.47 -20.18 -1.25
N LYS A 87 -6.96 -19.93 -0.04
CA LYS A 87 -6.90 -20.85 1.09
C LYS A 87 -8.12 -21.76 1.06
#